data_AF-A0A6G4CF53-F1
#
_entry.id   AF-A0A6G4CF53-F1
#
_cell.length_a   1.000
_cell.length_b   1.000
_cell.length_c   1.000
_cell.angle_alpha   90.00
_cell.angle_beta   90.00
_cell.angle_gamma   90.00
#
_symmetry.space_group_name_H-M   'P 1'
#
loop_
_entity.id
_entity.type
_entity.pdbx_description
1 polymer ?
#
loop_
_entity_poly.entity_id
_entity_poly.type
_entity_poly.pdbx_seq_one_letter_code
_entity_poly.pdbx_strand_id
1 'polypeptide(L)'
;AVLWWWQAYPIQRQLTQVRDTAQGAATAWLASPVLKEYEQYLQQLLDAPPLQPLETGMQMMRTADTLWPESLQQQEASRMWSNTLRNRAQASPQMKGWQQARQNLRDFADLMMKKETEKQGFTLSYIKTVTWQAERLLNQETPLEYLLTQYQETRARKQDTQALEKEINERLDGLLSRWLL
;
A
#
# COMPACT_ATOMS: atom_id res chain seq x y z
N ALA A 1 33.82 35.27 22.61
CA ALA A 1 32.95 34.68 21.58
C ALA A 1 32.90 33.16 21.77
N VAL A 2 31.97 32.64 22.59
CA VAL A 2 31.85 31.19 22.89
C VAL A 2 30.38 30.73 22.98
N LEU A 3 29.42 31.53 22.52
CA LEU A 3 27.98 31.26 22.73
C LEU A 3 27.26 30.62 21.53
N TRP A 4 27.94 30.33 20.42
CA TRP A 4 27.31 29.80 19.20
C TRP A 4 27.28 28.26 19.10
N TRP A 5 27.96 27.53 19.99
CA TRP A 5 28.10 26.06 19.86
C TRP A 5 27.00 25.25 20.56
N TRP A 6 26.20 25.86 21.45
CA TRP A 6 25.12 25.16 22.15
C TRP A 6 23.80 25.10 21.36
N GLN A 7 23.65 25.88 20.29
CA GLN A 7 22.47 25.83 19.42
C GLN A 7 22.63 24.87 18.23
N ALA A 8 23.87 24.52 17.84
CA ALA A 8 24.14 23.62 16.72
C ALA A 8 24.20 22.13 17.12
N TYR A 9 24.56 21.83 18.37
CA TYR A 9 24.71 20.45 18.86
C TYR A 9 23.43 19.59 18.86
N PRO A 10 22.21 20.11 19.14
CA PRO A 10 21.00 19.29 19.03
C PRO A 10 20.59 18.99 17.59
N ILE A 11 20.94 19.85 16.62
CA ILE A 11 20.60 19.67 15.21
C ILE A 11 21.43 18.54 14.59
N GLN A 12 22.71 18.41 14.96
CA GLN A 12 23.56 17.33 14.44
C GLN A 12 23.10 15.93 14.88
N ARG A 13 22.60 15.77 16.12
CA ARG A 13 22.04 14.49 16.59
C ARG A 13 20.67 14.16 15.98
N GLN A 14 19.86 15.18 15.69
CA GLN A 14 18.62 14.99 14.94
C GLN A 14 18.90 14.62 13.48
N LEU A 15 19.95 15.18 12.87
CA LEU A 15 20.38 14.82 11.51
C LEU A 15 20.93 13.38 11.43
N THR A 16 21.59 12.86 12.47
CA THR A 16 21.95 11.44 12.51
C THR A 16 20.72 10.54 12.58
N GLN A 17 19.72 10.87 13.40
CA GLN A 17 18.47 10.10 13.48
C GLN A 17 17.62 10.17 12.20
N VAL A 18 17.65 11.30 11.49
CA VAL A 18 16.99 11.42 10.18
C VAL A 18 17.72 10.55 9.13
N ARG A 19 19.06 10.49 9.17
CA ARG A 19 19.87 9.59 8.33
C ARG A 19 19.74 8.11 8.69
N ASP A 20 19.19 7.77 9.86
CA ASP A 20 18.90 6.38 10.24
C ASP A 20 17.67 5.82 9.48
N THR A 21 16.94 6.67 8.76
CA THR A 21 15.89 6.24 7.83
C THR A 21 16.39 6.30 6.40
N ALA A 22 16.02 5.31 5.57
CA ALA A 22 16.43 5.27 4.17
C ALA A 22 16.01 6.54 3.40
N GLN A 23 14.83 7.08 3.67
CA GLN A 23 14.36 8.32 3.05
C GLN A 23 15.13 9.56 3.51
N GLY A 24 15.43 9.68 4.81
CA GLY A 24 16.20 10.82 5.32
C GLY A 24 17.66 10.78 4.88
N ALA A 25 18.25 9.59 4.77
CA ALA A 25 19.56 9.37 4.18
C ALA A 25 19.61 9.79 2.70
N ALA A 26 18.66 9.34 1.90
CA ALA A 26 18.55 9.72 0.49
C ALA A 26 18.32 11.22 0.30
N THR A 27 17.47 11.84 1.13
CA THR A 27 17.22 13.30 1.09
C THR A 27 18.48 14.08 1.44
N ALA A 28 19.26 13.62 2.43
CA ALA A 28 20.54 14.24 2.77
C ALA A 28 21.55 14.11 1.62
N TRP A 29 21.59 12.97 0.92
CA TRP A 29 22.43 12.78 -0.26
C TRP A 29 22.02 13.70 -1.42
N LEU A 30 20.72 13.87 -1.71
CA LEU A 30 20.24 14.80 -2.73
C LEU A 30 20.68 16.25 -2.47
N ALA A 31 20.79 16.65 -1.20
CA ALA A 31 21.26 17.98 -0.81
C ALA A 31 22.79 18.14 -0.90
N SER A 32 23.56 17.06 -0.82
CA SER A 32 25.03 17.07 -0.93
C SER A 32 25.52 15.77 -1.56
N PRO A 33 25.45 15.64 -2.90
CA PRO A 33 25.70 14.37 -3.58
C PRO A 33 27.16 13.93 -3.48
N VAL A 34 27.40 12.71 -2.99
CA VAL A 34 28.72 12.08 -2.92
C VAL A 34 28.68 10.72 -3.60
N LEU A 35 29.50 10.52 -4.63
CA LEU A 35 29.47 9.29 -5.44
C LEU A 35 29.75 8.02 -4.64
N LYS A 36 30.68 8.08 -3.68
CA LYS A 36 31.09 6.93 -2.86
C LYS A 36 29.94 6.28 -2.10
N GLU A 37 28.92 7.06 -1.75
CA GLU A 37 27.80 6.62 -0.91
C GLU A 37 26.52 6.39 -1.74
N TYR A 38 26.54 6.70 -3.04
CA TYR A 38 25.36 6.64 -3.91
C TYR A 38 24.73 5.24 -3.97
N GLU A 39 25.55 4.21 -4.22
CA GLU A 39 25.07 2.83 -4.28
C GLU A 39 24.48 2.38 -2.95
N GLN A 40 25.16 2.70 -1.84
CA GLN A 40 24.70 2.37 -0.50
C GLN A 40 23.34 3.01 -0.20
N TYR A 41 23.15 4.29 -0.55
CA TYR A 41 21.86 4.96 -0.33
C TYR A 41 20.75 4.40 -1.23
N LEU A 42 21.05 4.02 -2.47
CA LEU A 42 20.09 3.33 -3.32
C LEU A 42 19.68 1.98 -2.75
N GLN A 43 20.63 1.18 -2.26
CA GLN A 43 20.34 -0.11 -1.62
C GLN A 43 19.47 0.07 -0.37
N GLN A 44 19.81 1.05 0.49
CA GLN A 44 19.00 1.35 1.67
C GLN A 44 17.54 1.73 1.33
N LEU A 45 17.30 2.44 0.22
CA LEU A 45 15.95 2.75 -0.24
C LEU A 45 15.19 1.51 -0.73
N LEU A 46 15.88 0.56 -1.36
CA LEU A 46 15.28 -0.71 -1.79
C LEU A 46 14.96 -1.62 -0.60
N ASP A 47 15.81 -1.61 0.42
CA ASP A 47 15.64 -2.41 1.64
C ASP A 47 14.66 -1.78 2.64
N ALA A 48 14.21 -0.54 2.39
CA ALA A 48 13.30 0.18 3.27
C ALA A 48 11.92 -0.49 3.30
N PRO A 49 11.41 -0.89 4.48
CA PRO A 49 10.07 -1.45 4.57
C PRO A 49 9.02 -0.41 4.15
N PRO A 50 8.05 -0.76 3.28
CA PRO A 50 7.01 0.17 2.83
C PRO A 50 6.08 0.62 3.96
N LEU A 51 6.03 -0.12 5.08
CA LEU A 51 5.27 0.25 6.27
C LEU A 51 5.98 1.26 7.19
N GLN A 52 7.27 1.50 7.00
CA GLN A 52 8.11 2.26 7.93
C GLN A 52 7.55 3.65 8.29
N PRO A 53 6.95 4.44 7.36
CA PRO A 53 6.30 5.70 7.72
C PRO A 53 5.10 5.51 8.66
N LEU A 54 4.29 4.47 8.46
CA LEU A 54 3.12 4.20 9.28
C LEU A 54 3.52 3.69 10.67
N GLU A 55 4.53 2.82 10.75
CA GLU A 55 5.13 2.36 12.01
C GLU A 55 5.74 3.54 12.80
N THR A 56 6.39 4.46 12.10
CA THR A 56 6.90 5.70 12.69
C THR A 56 5.76 6.53 13.28
N GLY A 57 4.63 6.68 12.56
CA GLY A 57 3.42 7.31 13.09
C GLY A 57 2.89 6.64 14.37
N MET A 58 2.87 5.30 14.41
CA MET A 58 2.49 4.55 15.61
C MET A 58 3.45 4.75 16.78
N GLN A 59 4.75 4.91 16.52
CA GLN A 59 5.72 5.26 17.55
C GLN A 59 5.53 6.70 18.04
N MET A 60 5.32 7.65 17.13
CA MET A 60 5.06 9.05 17.48
C MET A 60 3.85 9.18 18.39
N MET A 61 2.76 8.47 18.11
CA MET A 61 1.58 8.46 18.98
C MET A 61 1.89 7.96 20.39
N ARG A 62 2.60 6.83 20.51
CA ARG A 62 2.98 6.25 21.82
C ARG A 62 3.89 7.20 22.61
N THR A 63 4.84 7.82 21.94
CA THR A 63 5.72 8.83 22.56
C THR A 63 4.91 10.05 23.01
N ALA A 64 3.99 10.55 22.18
CA ALA A 64 3.18 11.71 22.52
C ALA A 64 2.22 11.41 23.69
N ASP A 65 1.66 10.20 23.75
CA ASP A 65 0.82 9.73 24.86
C ASP A 65 1.60 9.66 26.18
N THR A 66 2.88 9.28 26.12
CA THR A 66 3.76 9.23 27.30
C THR A 66 4.17 10.63 27.78
N LEU A 67 4.48 11.54 26.84
CA LEU A 67 5.01 12.87 27.17
C LEU A 67 3.91 13.87 27.52
N TRP A 68 2.74 13.75 26.90
CA TRP A 68 1.62 14.70 27.04
C TRP A 68 0.26 13.99 27.18
N PRO A 69 0.08 13.12 28.19
CA PRO A 69 -1.12 12.29 28.31
C PRO A 69 -2.43 13.10 28.44
N GLU A 70 -2.36 14.28 29.07
CA GLU A 70 -3.53 15.14 29.30
C GLU A 70 -3.74 16.19 28.21
N SER A 71 -2.90 16.22 27.17
CA SER A 71 -2.99 17.21 26.10
C SER A 71 -4.12 16.89 25.13
N LEU A 72 -5.15 17.75 25.09
CA LEU A 72 -6.24 17.64 24.13
C LEU A 72 -5.76 17.65 22.68
N GLN A 73 -4.74 18.47 22.36
CA GLN A 73 -4.18 18.55 21.02
C GLN A 73 -3.54 17.22 20.58
N GLN A 74 -2.79 16.56 21.48
CA GLN A 74 -2.19 15.27 21.20
C GLN A 74 -3.26 14.19 21.01
N GLN A 75 -4.28 14.18 21.87
CA GLN A 75 -5.36 13.19 21.80
C GLN A 75 -6.16 13.31 20.50
N GLU A 76 -6.47 14.54 20.07
CA GLU A 76 -7.19 14.79 18.82
C GLU A 76 -6.37 14.36 17.60
N ALA A 77 -5.10 14.76 17.52
CA ALA A 77 -4.21 14.36 16.43
C ALA A 77 -4.07 12.83 16.33
N SER A 78 -3.91 12.16 17.47
CA SER A 78 -3.80 10.69 17.55
C SER A 78 -5.10 10.01 17.11
N ARG A 79 -6.27 10.52 17.53
CA ARG A 79 -7.57 10.00 17.07
C ARG A 79 -7.76 10.16 15.57
N MET A 80 -7.42 11.34 15.03
CA MET A 80 -7.50 11.61 13.59
C MET A 80 -6.63 10.65 12.77
N TRP A 81 -5.39 10.42 13.21
CA TRP A 81 -4.49 9.45 12.60
C TRP A 81 -5.07 8.03 12.62
N SER A 82 -5.47 7.52 13.80
CA SER A 82 -6.05 6.18 13.94
C SER A 82 -7.32 5.99 13.11
N ASN A 83 -8.20 6.99 13.08
CA ASN A 83 -9.40 6.96 12.26
C ASN A 83 -9.06 6.92 10.77
N THR A 84 -8.06 7.68 10.33
CA THR A 84 -7.61 7.68 8.93
C THR A 84 -7.10 6.29 8.53
N LEU A 85 -6.25 5.66 9.34
CA LEU A 85 -5.74 4.31 9.08
C LEU A 85 -6.88 3.29 9.02
N ARG A 86 -7.80 3.31 9.99
CA ARG A 86 -8.93 2.39 10.02
C ARG A 86 -9.85 2.57 8.81
N ASN A 87 -10.17 3.81 8.44
CA ASN A 87 -11.02 4.10 7.29
C ASN A 87 -10.36 3.62 5.98
N ARG A 88 -9.06 3.86 5.82
CA ARG A 88 -8.27 3.36 4.68
C ARG A 88 -8.28 1.83 4.61
N ALA A 89 -8.03 1.17 5.75
CA ALA A 89 -8.02 -0.29 5.83
C ALA A 89 -9.40 -0.91 5.51
N GLN A 90 -10.48 -0.28 5.97
CA GLN A 90 -11.86 -0.70 5.69
C GLN A 90 -12.26 -0.49 4.24
N ALA A 91 -11.80 0.61 3.63
CA ALA A 91 -12.04 0.90 2.21
C ALA A 91 -11.19 0.02 1.27
N SER A 92 -10.15 -0.65 1.78
CA SER A 92 -9.29 -1.54 1.00
C SER A 92 -10.04 -2.81 0.56
N PRO A 93 -10.15 -3.09 -0.75
CA PRO A 93 -10.87 -4.26 -1.25
C PRO A 93 -10.34 -5.58 -0.71
N GLN A 94 -11.25 -6.46 -0.34
CA GLN A 94 -10.96 -7.74 0.29
C GLN A 94 -10.74 -8.86 -0.73
N MET A 95 -11.00 -8.58 -2.01
CA MET A 95 -10.85 -9.51 -3.14
C MET A 95 -11.69 -10.80 -2.96
N LYS A 96 -12.83 -10.68 -2.26
CA LYS A 96 -13.73 -11.81 -1.98
C LYS A 96 -14.43 -12.29 -3.24
N GLY A 97 -14.88 -11.36 -4.08
CA GLY A 97 -15.47 -11.69 -5.38
C GLY A 97 -14.48 -12.42 -6.28
N TRP A 98 -13.23 -11.95 -6.30
CA TRP A 98 -12.14 -12.60 -7.04
C TRP A 98 -11.86 -14.03 -6.54
N GLN A 99 -11.74 -14.22 -5.22
CA GLN A 99 -11.54 -15.54 -4.62
C GLN A 99 -12.70 -16.48 -4.96
N GLN A 100 -13.94 -16.00 -4.85
CA GLN A 100 -15.13 -16.78 -5.17
C GLN A 100 -15.21 -17.13 -6.65
N ALA A 101 -14.89 -16.20 -7.56
CA ALA A 101 -14.85 -16.47 -8.99
C ALA A 101 -13.86 -17.60 -9.31
N ARG A 102 -12.66 -17.53 -8.73
CA ARG A 102 -11.62 -18.55 -8.91
C ARG A 102 -12.08 -19.92 -8.40
N GLN A 103 -12.74 -19.97 -7.24
CA GLN A 103 -13.29 -21.22 -6.71
C GLN A 103 -14.40 -21.77 -7.62
N ASN A 104 -15.37 -20.95 -8.00
CA ASN A 104 -16.48 -21.36 -8.86
C ASN A 104 -15.99 -21.91 -10.21
N LEU A 105 -14.98 -21.28 -10.81
CA LEU A 105 -14.39 -21.74 -12.06
C LEU A 105 -13.64 -23.07 -11.88
N ARG A 106 -12.98 -23.27 -10.73
CA ARG A 106 -12.34 -24.54 -10.39
C ARG A 106 -13.37 -25.66 -10.26
N ASP A 107 -14.42 -25.43 -9.47
CA ASP A 107 -15.50 -26.40 -9.27
C ASP A 107 -16.20 -26.74 -10.59
N PHE A 108 -16.39 -25.74 -11.46
CA PHE A 108 -16.94 -25.95 -12.79
C PHE A 108 -16.02 -26.79 -13.67
N ALA A 109 -14.70 -26.56 -13.64
CA ALA A 109 -13.74 -27.38 -14.37
C ALA A 109 -13.76 -28.84 -13.91
N ASP A 110 -13.81 -29.07 -12.59
CA ASP A 110 -13.89 -30.42 -12.03
C ASP A 110 -15.21 -31.11 -12.44
N LEU A 111 -16.33 -30.38 -12.45
CA LEU A 111 -17.61 -30.87 -12.95
C LEU A 111 -17.54 -31.20 -14.45
N MET A 112 -16.82 -30.41 -15.25
CA MET A 112 -16.63 -30.69 -16.68
C MET A 112 -15.93 -32.02 -16.91
N MET A 113 -14.82 -32.26 -16.20
CA MET A 113 -14.09 -33.53 -16.26
C MET A 113 -14.95 -34.73 -15.86
N LYS A 114 -15.77 -34.58 -14.81
CA LYS A 114 -16.70 -35.63 -14.37
C LYS A 114 -17.73 -35.96 -15.43
N LYS A 115 -18.37 -34.94 -16.01
CA LYS A 115 -19.41 -35.13 -17.04
C LYS A 115 -18.86 -35.75 -18.31
N GLU A 116 -17.66 -35.35 -18.73
CA GLU A 116 -16.95 -35.97 -19.84
C GLU A 116 -16.72 -37.48 -19.60
N THR A 117 -16.24 -37.84 -18.40
CA THR A 117 -16.04 -39.25 -18.00
C THR A 117 -17.35 -40.04 -18.03
N GLU A 118 -18.44 -39.43 -17.59
CA GLU A 118 -19.79 -40.00 -17.60
C GLU A 118 -20.46 -39.98 -18.98
N LYS A 119 -19.78 -39.47 -20.03
CA LYS A 119 -20.31 -39.23 -21.38
C LYS A 119 -21.59 -38.38 -21.38
N GLN A 120 -21.69 -37.47 -20.42
CA GLN A 120 -22.78 -36.52 -20.29
C GLN A 120 -22.34 -35.13 -20.77
N GLY A 121 -23.23 -34.42 -21.45
CA GLY A 121 -22.97 -33.06 -21.92
C GLY A 121 -23.44 -31.98 -20.92
N PHE A 122 -23.05 -30.74 -21.19
CA PHE A 122 -23.62 -29.55 -20.57
C PHE A 122 -24.62 -28.88 -21.50
N THR A 123 -25.61 -28.22 -20.90
CA THR A 123 -26.44 -27.29 -21.66
C THR A 123 -25.67 -25.99 -21.89
N LEU A 124 -25.87 -25.36 -23.04
CA LEU A 124 -25.34 -24.03 -23.31
C LEU A 124 -25.80 -23.00 -22.27
N SER A 125 -27.03 -23.16 -21.76
CA SER A 125 -27.57 -22.30 -20.69
C SER A 125 -26.74 -22.38 -19.41
N TYR A 126 -26.34 -23.59 -18.99
CA TYR A 126 -25.52 -23.77 -17.79
C TYR A 126 -24.15 -23.11 -17.92
N ILE A 127 -23.47 -23.30 -19.06
CA ILE A 127 -22.18 -22.68 -19.36
C ILE A 127 -22.29 -21.15 -19.31
N LYS A 128 -23.35 -20.59 -19.91
CA LYS A 128 -23.63 -19.13 -19.86
C LYS A 128 -23.78 -18.63 -18.43
N THR A 129 -24.52 -19.35 -17.58
CA THR A 129 -24.73 -18.97 -16.18
C THR A 129 -23.41 -18.92 -15.41
N VAL A 130 -22.58 -19.96 -15.50
CA VAL A 130 -21.28 -20.00 -14.81
C VAL A 130 -20.36 -18.90 -15.31
N THR A 131 -20.28 -18.70 -16.63
CA THR A 131 -19.44 -17.66 -17.25
C THR A 131 -19.86 -16.27 -16.78
N TRP A 132 -21.16 -15.96 -16.82
CA TRP A 132 -21.68 -14.67 -16.38
C TRP A 132 -21.49 -14.43 -14.87
N GLN A 133 -21.65 -15.48 -14.06
CA GLN A 133 -21.40 -15.39 -12.63
C GLN A 133 -19.93 -15.13 -12.32
N ALA A 134 -19.00 -15.78 -13.02
CA ALA A 134 -17.57 -15.55 -12.87
C ALA A 134 -17.20 -14.11 -13.25
N GLU A 135 -17.65 -13.64 -14.41
CA GLU A 135 -17.46 -12.25 -14.85
C GLU A 135 -18.00 -11.25 -13.82
N ARG A 136 -19.24 -11.46 -13.34
CA ARG A 136 -19.83 -10.58 -12.32
C ARG A 136 -18.99 -10.54 -11.05
N LEU A 137 -18.50 -11.69 -10.58
CA LEU A 137 -17.70 -11.80 -9.35
C LEU A 137 -16.32 -11.16 -9.51
N LEU A 138 -15.67 -11.35 -10.66
CA LEU A 138 -14.38 -10.71 -10.98
C LEU A 138 -14.49 -9.19 -11.06
N ASN A 139 -15.62 -8.67 -11.56
CA ASN A 139 -15.88 -7.25 -11.71
C ASN A 139 -16.40 -6.56 -10.42
N GLN A 140 -16.57 -7.30 -9.31
CA GLN A 140 -16.95 -6.67 -8.03
C GLN A 140 -15.84 -5.80 -7.46
N GLU A 141 -14.59 -6.23 -7.62
CA GLU A 141 -13.41 -5.56 -7.08
C GLU A 141 -12.28 -5.62 -8.11
N THR A 142 -11.83 -4.46 -8.60
CA THR A 142 -10.70 -4.37 -9.53
C THR A 142 -9.38 -4.63 -8.79
N PRO A 143 -8.54 -5.60 -9.19
CA PRO A 143 -7.21 -5.81 -8.58
C PRO A 143 -6.29 -4.60 -8.76
N LEU A 144 -5.41 -4.34 -7.80
CA LEU A 144 -4.44 -3.23 -7.89
C LEU A 144 -3.46 -3.45 -9.05
N GLU A 145 -3.04 -4.69 -9.30
CA GLU A 145 -2.16 -5.08 -10.39
C GLU A 145 -2.78 -4.77 -11.76
N TYR A 146 -4.11 -4.90 -11.87
CA TYR A 146 -4.84 -4.51 -13.08
C TYR A 146 -4.83 -2.99 -13.26
N LEU A 147 -5.08 -2.22 -12.20
CA LEU A 147 -4.98 -0.75 -12.24
C LEU A 147 -3.57 -0.27 -12.63
N LEU A 148 -2.53 -0.93 -12.12
CA LEU A 148 -1.13 -0.65 -12.47
C LEU A 148 -0.86 -0.93 -13.96
N THR A 149 -1.41 -2.02 -14.49
CA THR A 149 -1.30 -2.34 -15.93
C THR A 149 -1.98 -1.27 -16.78
N GLN A 150 -3.21 -0.86 -16.41
CA GLN A 150 -3.93 0.23 -17.08
C GLN A 150 -3.13 1.54 -17.05
N TYR A 151 -2.58 1.90 -15.88
CA TYR A 151 -1.73 3.07 -15.75
C TYR A 151 -0.52 3.05 -16.69
N GLN A 152 0.19 1.92 -16.77
CA GLN A 152 1.35 1.77 -17.65
C GLN A 152 0.97 1.93 -19.12
N GLU A 153 -0.15 1.34 -19.56
CA GLU A 153 -0.66 1.46 -20.92
C GLU A 153 -1.10 2.88 -21.27
N THR A 154 -1.86 3.54 -20.39
CA THR A 154 -2.30 4.94 -20.56
C THR A 154 -1.11 5.90 -20.62
N ARG A 155 -0.12 5.71 -19.74
CA ARG A 155 1.12 6.49 -19.73
C ARG A 155 1.93 6.28 -21.01
N ALA A 156 2.05 5.04 -21.50
CA ALA A 156 2.73 4.73 -22.75
C ALA A 156 2.09 5.43 -23.96
N ARG A 157 0.77 5.62 -23.92
CA ARG A 157 0.00 6.38 -24.92
C ARG A 157 0.06 7.90 -24.72
N LYS A 158 0.79 8.39 -23.71
CA LYS A 158 0.88 9.81 -23.31
C LYS A 158 -0.49 10.44 -23.01
N GLN A 159 -1.42 9.63 -22.53
CA GLN A 159 -2.75 10.07 -22.11
C GLN A 159 -2.72 10.50 -20.64
N ASP A 160 -3.74 11.23 -20.20
CA ASP A 160 -3.86 11.67 -18.81
C ASP A 160 -4.03 10.49 -17.85
N THR A 161 -3.22 10.47 -16.79
CA THR A 161 -3.18 9.41 -15.78
C THR A 161 -3.60 9.88 -14.39
N GLN A 162 -3.97 11.15 -14.20
CA GLN A 162 -4.22 11.73 -12.88
C GLN A 162 -5.26 10.94 -12.05
N ALA A 163 -6.36 10.53 -12.68
CA ALA A 163 -7.40 9.75 -12.01
C ALA A 163 -6.89 8.36 -11.59
N LEU A 164 -6.15 7.68 -12.47
CA LEU A 164 -5.55 6.37 -12.19
C LEU A 164 -4.49 6.45 -11.08
N GLU A 165 -3.63 7.46 -11.12
CA GLU A 165 -2.61 7.69 -10.08
C GLU A 165 -3.25 7.90 -8.72
N LYS A 166 -4.29 8.73 -8.66
CA LYS A 166 -5.04 8.96 -7.42
C LYS A 166 -5.66 7.65 -6.90
N GLU A 167 -6.34 6.90 -7.76
CA GLU A 167 -6.95 5.63 -7.37
C GLU A 167 -5.90 4.62 -6.89
N ILE A 168 -4.78 4.47 -7.60
CA ILE A 168 -3.67 3.58 -7.23
C ILE A 168 -3.11 3.96 -5.86
N ASN A 169 -2.87 5.25 -5.61
CA ASN A 169 -2.35 5.74 -4.33
C ASN A 169 -3.33 5.48 -3.19
N GLU A 170 -4.63 5.74 -3.38
CA GLU A 170 -5.66 5.45 -2.38
C GLU A 170 -5.75 3.94 -2.07
N ARG A 171 -5.61 3.09 -3.10
CA ARG A 171 -5.63 1.63 -2.95
C ARG A 171 -4.38 1.11 -2.24
N LEU A 172 -3.21 1.64 -2.54
CA LEU A 172 -1.96 1.34 -1.84
C LEU A 172 -2.04 1.79 -0.38
N ASP A 173 -2.48 3.01 -0.11
CA ASP A 173 -2.69 3.52 1.25
C ASP A 173 -3.66 2.62 2.05
N GLY A 174 -4.73 2.15 1.42
CA GLY A 174 -5.67 1.21 2.01
C GLY A 174 -5.02 -0.14 2.35
N LEU A 175 -4.23 -0.70 1.44
CA LEU A 175 -3.52 -1.96 1.66
C LEU A 175 -2.47 -1.85 2.77
N LEU A 176 -1.66 -0.79 2.76
CA LEU A 176 -0.65 -0.55 3.79
C LEU A 176 -1.30 -0.33 5.16
N SER A 177 -2.38 0.46 5.23
CA SER A 177 -3.13 0.65 6.48
C SER A 177 -3.71 -0.66 7.01
N ARG A 178 -4.21 -1.54 6.12
CA ARG A 178 -4.72 -2.87 6.49
C ARG A 178 -3.61 -3.84 6.89
N TRP A 179 -2.42 -3.74 6.32
CA TRP A 179 -1.28 -4.58 6.71
C TRP A 179 -0.74 -4.18 8.09
N LEU A 180 -0.76 -2.88 8.42
CA LEU A 180 -0.32 -2.41 9.73
C LEU A 180 -1.24 -2.84 10.89
N LEU A 181 -2.57 -2.86 10.66
CA LEU A 181 -3.61 -3.10 11.68
C LEU A 181 -3.93 -4.58 11.89
#